data_AF-A0A4R5WKY5-F1
#
_entry.id   AF-A0A4R5WKY5-F1
#
_cell.length_a   1.000
_cell.length_b   1.000
_cell.length_c   1.000
_cell.angle_alpha   90.00
_cell.angle_beta   90.00
_cell.angle_gamma   90.00
#
_symmetry.space_group_name_H-M   'P 1'
#
loop_
_entity.id
_entity.type
_entity.pdbx_description
1 polymer ?
#
loop_
_entity_poly.entity_id
_entity_poly.type
_entity_poly.pdbx_seq_one_letter_code
_entity_poly.pdbx_strand_id
1 'polypeptide(L)'
;MSLEEHKRRERVQAIGLFRYQLICPALEAGLSTKQRGRLVREIAQRTHVDPFGTRVQIARPTLDRWIRRYRAGGFEALVPEPRRLAT
;
A
#
# COMPACT_ATOMS: atom_id res chain seq x y z
N MET A 1 -19.97 18.56 4.72
CA MET A 1 -18.84 17.93 4.01
C MET A 1 -18.78 18.53 2.61
N SER A 2 -17.71 19.23 2.28
CA SER A 2 -17.51 19.81 0.95
C SER A 2 -17.24 18.70 -0.09
N LEU A 3 -17.68 18.90 -1.34
CA LEU A 3 -17.39 18.00 -2.46
C LEU A 3 -15.89 17.69 -2.59
N GLU A 4 -15.04 18.68 -2.32
CA GLU A 4 -13.58 18.54 -2.39
C GLU A 4 -13.00 17.69 -1.26
N GLU A 5 -13.64 17.70 -0.08
CA GLU A 5 -13.26 16.81 1.02
C GLU A 5 -13.64 15.36 0.71
N HIS A 6 -14.81 15.16 0.08
CA HIS A 6 -15.26 13.83 -0.33
C HIS A 6 -14.30 13.23 -1.38
N LYS A 7 -14.02 13.94 -2.46
CA LYS A 7 -13.06 13.52 -3.48
C LYS A 7 -11.68 13.21 -2.91
N ARG A 8 -11.21 14.01 -1.94
CA ARG A 8 -9.93 13.77 -1.26
C ARG A 8 -9.95 12.47 -0.47
N ARG A 9 -11.04 12.20 0.27
CA ARG A 9 -11.22 10.96 1.04
C ARG A 9 -11.23 9.73 0.12
N GLU A 10 -11.97 9.79 -0.97
CA GLU A 10 -11.99 8.72 -1.97
C GLU A 10 -10.59 8.48 -2.55
N ARG A 11 -9.86 9.56 -2.86
CA ARG A 11 -8.49 9.48 -3.39
C ARG A 11 -7.54 8.77 -2.43
N VAL A 12 -7.54 9.13 -1.14
CA VAL A 12 -6.64 8.49 -0.15
C VAL A 12 -7.05 7.05 0.15
N GLN A 13 -8.35 6.75 0.16
CA GLN A 13 -8.85 5.38 0.31
C GLN A 13 -8.45 4.49 -0.87
N ALA A 14 -8.58 4.99 -2.09
CA ALA A 14 -8.15 4.26 -3.29
C ALA A 14 -6.66 3.90 -3.23
N ILE A 15 -5.81 4.83 -2.74
CA ILE A 15 -4.39 4.55 -2.52
C ILE A 15 -4.19 3.48 -1.43
N GLY A 16 -4.95 3.53 -0.33
CA GLY A 16 -4.91 2.51 0.71
C GLY A 16 -5.27 1.12 0.18
N LEU A 17 -6.35 1.01 -0.59
CA LEU A 17 -6.80 -0.23 -1.22
C LEU A 17 -5.76 -0.80 -2.18
N PHE A 18 -5.16 0.05 -3.03
CA PHE A 18 -4.08 -0.37 -3.91
C PHE A 18 -2.89 -0.94 -3.14
N ARG A 19 -2.44 -0.24 -2.09
CA ARG A 19 -1.35 -0.72 -1.24
C ARG A 19 -1.68 -2.06 -0.59
N TYR A 20 -2.91 -2.20 -0.10
CA TYR A 20 -3.39 -3.43 0.52
C TYR A 20 -3.41 -4.60 -0.47
N GLN A 21 -3.97 -4.41 -1.67
CA GLN A 21 -4.00 -5.42 -2.72
C GLN A 21 -2.60 -5.94 -3.07
N LEU A 22 -1.61 -5.04 -3.14
CA LEU A 22 -0.23 -5.42 -3.43
C LEU A 22 0.40 -6.27 -2.32
N ILE A 23 0.12 -5.98 -1.05
CA ILE A 23 0.75 -6.69 0.07
C ILE A 23 -0.05 -7.89 0.57
N CYS A 24 -1.33 -8.01 0.24
CA CYS A 24 -2.24 -9.05 0.72
C CYS A 24 -1.65 -10.47 0.59
N PRO A 25 -1.05 -10.87 -0.56
CA PRO A 25 -0.41 -12.17 -0.69
C PRO A 25 0.72 -12.43 0.31
N ALA A 26 1.40 -11.38 0.78
CA ALA A 26 2.53 -11.48 1.71
C ALA A 26 2.10 -11.43 3.20
N LEU A 27 0.81 -11.23 3.48
CA LEU A 27 0.26 -11.11 4.84
C LEU A 27 -0.21 -12.43 5.45
N GLU A 28 -0.30 -13.50 4.66
CA GLU A 28 -0.75 -14.82 5.13
C GLU A 28 0.07 -15.32 6.33
N ALA A 29 -0.64 -15.75 7.39
CA ALA A 29 -0.06 -16.08 8.69
C ALA A 29 0.88 -17.29 8.64
N GLY A 30 0.64 -18.24 7.73
CA GLY A 30 1.45 -19.45 7.56
C GLY A 30 2.76 -19.25 6.78
N LEU A 31 3.04 -18.06 6.25
CA LEU A 31 4.23 -17.82 5.44
C LEU A 31 5.50 -17.72 6.30
N SER A 32 6.46 -18.59 6.00
CA SER A 32 7.84 -18.41 6.46
C SER A 32 8.45 -17.11 5.91
N THR A 33 9.50 -16.63 6.57
CA THR A 33 10.27 -15.46 6.11
C THR A 33 10.78 -15.61 4.68
N LYS A 34 11.20 -16.82 4.29
CA LYS A 34 11.70 -17.11 2.94
C LYS A 34 10.60 -17.05 1.88
N GLN A 35 9.42 -17.64 2.16
CA GLN A 35 8.27 -17.59 1.26
C GLN A 35 7.78 -16.15 1.08
N ARG A 36 7.63 -15.40 2.18
CA ARG A 36 7.26 -13.98 2.13
C ARG A 36 8.26 -13.17 1.31
N GLY A 37 9.56 -13.36 1.53
CA GLY A 37 10.61 -12.66 0.79
C GLY A 37 10.62 -12.99 -0.71
N ARG A 38 10.18 -14.20 -1.12
CA ARG A 38 9.98 -14.55 -2.52
C ARG A 38 8.78 -13.79 -3.11
N LEU A 39 7.62 -13.82 -2.45
CA LEU A 39 6.42 -13.12 -2.90
C LEU A 39 6.66 -11.61 -3.07
N VAL A 40 7.29 -10.97 -2.07
CA VAL A 40 7.60 -9.53 -2.14
C VAL A 40 8.54 -9.20 -3.31
N ARG A 41 9.50 -10.08 -3.64
CA ARG A 41 10.36 -9.90 -4.82
C ARG A 41 9.58 -10.06 -6.12
N GLU A 42 8.69 -11.05 -6.21
CA GLU A 42 7.83 -11.25 -7.38
C GLU A 42 6.90 -10.03 -7.59
N ILE A 43 6.32 -9.49 -6.52
CA ILE A 43 5.50 -8.26 -6.59
C ILE A 43 6.35 -7.07 -7.05
N ALA A 44 7.57 -6.91 -6.53
CA ALA A 44 8.46 -5.79 -6.85
C ALA A 44 9.01 -5.82 -8.30
N GLN A 45 9.03 -6.99 -8.94
CA GLN A 45 9.46 -7.16 -10.33
C GLN A 45 8.34 -6.86 -11.33
N ARG A 46 7.09 -6.79 -10.88
CA ARG A 46 5.92 -6.53 -11.74
C ARG A 46 5.63 -5.03 -11.84
N THR A 47 5.12 -4.63 -13.00
CA THR A 47 4.45 -3.33 -13.16
C THR A 47 2.99 -3.45 -12.75
N HIS A 48 2.52 -2.50 -11.96
CA HIS A 48 1.16 -2.40 -11.45
C HIS A 48 0.48 -1.17 -12.03
N VAL A 49 -0.84 -1.17 -12.08
CA VAL A 49 -1.63 0.01 -12.42
C VAL A 49 -2.14 0.59 -11.10
N ASP A 50 -1.81 1.84 -10.83
CA ASP A 50 -2.33 2.54 -9.67
C ASP A 50 -3.83 2.86 -9.84
N PRO A 51 -4.54 3.31 -8.79
CA PRO A 51 -5.95 3.65 -8.88
C PRO A 51 -6.30 4.78 -9.84
N PHE A 52 -5.30 5.50 -10.36
CA PHE A 52 -5.44 6.63 -11.26
C PHE A 52 -4.96 6.31 -12.69
N GLY A 53 -4.70 5.03 -12.98
CA GLY A 53 -4.31 4.54 -14.31
C GLY A 53 -2.81 4.62 -14.62
N THR A 54 -1.98 5.05 -13.68
CA THR A 54 -0.53 5.17 -13.87
C THR A 54 0.16 3.83 -13.68
N ARG A 55 1.02 3.46 -14.63
CA ARG A 55 1.89 2.28 -14.50
C ARG A 55 3.02 2.57 -13.52
N VAL A 56 3.10 1.80 -12.44
CA VAL A 56 4.09 1.97 -11.37
C VAL A 56 4.77 0.66 -11.04
N GLN A 57 6.05 0.72 -10.70
CA GLN A 57 6.78 -0.40 -10.12
C GLN A 57 7.18 -0.04 -8.69
N ILE A 58 6.77 -0.87 -7.72
CA ILE A 58 7.00 -0.60 -6.31
C ILE A 58 8.23 -1.35 -5.83
N ALA A 59 9.25 -0.60 -5.37
CA ALA A 59 10.46 -1.18 -4.84
C ALA A 59 10.18 -2.06 -3.60
N ARG A 60 10.91 -3.16 -3.45
CA ARG A 60 10.79 -4.09 -2.32
C ARG A 60 10.80 -3.41 -0.93
N PRO A 61 11.71 -2.47 -0.61
CA PRO A 61 11.70 -1.79 0.68
C PRO A 61 10.39 -1.04 0.98
N THR A 62 9.70 -0.56 -0.05
CA THR A 62 8.40 0.11 0.09
C THR A 62 7.30 -0.89 0.45
N LEU A 63 7.28 -2.07 -0.19
CA LEU A 63 6.35 -3.14 0.14
C LEU A 63 6.59 -3.65 1.57
N ASP A 64 7.85 -3.88 1.95
CA ASP A 64 8.21 -4.31 3.31
C ASP A 64 7.76 -3.28 4.37
N ARG A 65 7.89 -1.98 4.07
CA ARG A 65 7.37 -0.90 4.93
C ARG A 65 5.86 -0.93 5.05
N TRP A 66 5.12 -1.13 3.96
CA TRP A 66 3.65 -1.26 4.01
C TRP A 66 3.20 -2.47 4.81
N ILE A 67 3.86 -3.63 4.64
CA ILE A 67 3.59 -4.83 5.45
C ILE A 67 3.76 -4.55 6.94
N ARG A 68 4.85 -3.87 7.33
CA ARG A 68 5.09 -3.49 8.74
C ARG A 68 4.00 -2.53 9.25
N ARG A 69 3.65 -1.51 8.48
CA ARG A 69 2.59 -0.54 8.84
C ARG A 69 1.24 -1.23 9.02
N TYR A 70 0.86 -2.11 8.09
CA TYR A 70 -0.38 -2.87 8.17
C TYR A 70 -0.44 -3.75 9.42
N ARG A 71 0.66 -4.45 9.74
CA ARG A 71 0.73 -5.28 10.96
C ARG A 71 0.60 -4.47 12.24
N ALA A 72 1.09 -3.23 12.25
CA ALA A 72 1.06 -2.36 13.43
C ALA A 72 -0.27 -1.61 13.59
N GLY A 73 -0.92 -1.21 12.50
CA GLY A 73 -2.07 -0.29 12.54
C GLY A 73 -3.19 -0.61 11.53
N GLY A 74 -3.22 -1.82 10.99
CA GLY A 74 -4.26 -2.27 10.07
C GLY A 74 -4.31 -1.49 8.76
N PHE A 75 -5.50 -1.44 8.15
CA PHE A 75 -5.72 -0.79 6.86
C PHE A 75 -5.50 0.73 6.91
N GLU A 76 -5.94 1.39 7.97
CA GLU A 76 -5.79 2.84 8.15
C GLU A 76 -4.31 3.26 8.05
N ALA A 77 -3.38 2.43 8.54
CA ALA A 77 -1.95 2.70 8.43
C ALA A 77 -1.41 2.70 6.99
N LEU A 78 -2.16 2.16 6.03
CA LEU A 78 -1.85 2.19 4.59
C LEU A 78 -2.46 3.40 3.88
N VAL A 79 -3.49 4.03 4.45
CA VAL A 79 -4.09 5.24 3.89
C VAL A 79 -3.11 6.41 4.06
N PRO A 80 -2.77 7.17 3.00
CA PRO A 80 -1.93 8.34 3.14
C PRO A 80 -2.58 9.37 4.05
N GLU A 81 -1.87 9.76 5.11
CA GLU A 81 -2.25 10.94 5.89
C GLU A 81 -2.04 12.21 5.05
N PRO A 82 -2.86 13.25 5.27
CA PRO A 82 -2.58 14.57 4.73
C PRO A 82 -1.15 14.97 5.10
N ARG A 83 -0.34 15.29 4.08
CA ARG A 83 1.03 15.74 4.30
C ARG A 83 0.94 17.03 5.13
N ARG A 84 1.25 16.97 6.42
CA ARG A 84 1.48 18.17 7.23
C ARG A 84 2.73 18.82 6.64
N LEU A 85 2.55 19.93 5.94
CA LEU A 85 3.65 20.80 5.59
C LEU A 85 4.23 21.26 6.93
N ALA A 86 5.51 20.98 7.17
CA ALA A 86 6.21 21.55 8.30
C ALA A 86 6.10 23.08 8.16
N THR A 87 5.51 23.71 9.17
CA THR A 87 5.45 25.17 9.33
C THR A 87 6.80 25.65 9.83
#